data_AF-A0A553FNF2-F1
#
_entry.id   AF-A0A553FNF2-F1
#
_cell.length_a   1.000
_cell.length_b   1.000
_cell.length_c   1.000
_cell.angle_alpha   90.00
_cell.angle_beta   90.00
_cell.angle_gamma   90.00
#
_symmetry.space_group_name_H-M   'P 1'
#
loop_
_entity.id
_entity.type
_entity.pdbx_description
1 polymer ?
#
loop_
_entity_poly.entity_id
_entity_poly.type
_entity_poly.pdbx_seq_one_letter_code
_entity_poly.pdbx_strand_id
1 'polypeptide(L)'
;MLKPTQISVWLIASISAFFVSCEQDSHDSLQQQGKLTVNLSLPDQVKTEGRSSGNVTPASILISVEGTTNLTLEKISLYPFEDTYVSEAIALLEGSYELTDFLVLNDPDEVIYATPKSGSEFASVIDVPLPLGFEVSGNSVTKIEPEVLSTLDTSPDKYGYSTFGLNVVETFLVAAIGNGDLVETDLQIWSGGSKLTTDALNPSTNRLAIPSGYDEYTLIIEKQGYARYKKTFSLAQMKAFNDEPLIIHLKPALTITLFSPFDEYNDLKIILFEAGTLYIDYSDYQPADTIEFEAMEWIDIPCPSTDDHYFVSITGDVDKIQSLDNDYNQSTRGINLDHAINLKSLLISAVMDNITFKAGSKIERLFLFGGKINTIDISNIVHQLVLLDISEENGTSSKMISKMLYESLQVNPRFGGSLYLYFNASASDEDKKYMGLIEQEFQWFVSFD
;
A
#
# COMPACT_ATOMS: atom_id res chain seq x y z
N MET A 1 76.97 -37.86 9.12
CA MET A 1 76.38 -38.54 7.96
C MET A 1 75.09 -37.82 7.63
N LEU A 2 75.09 -36.85 6.68
CA LEU A 2 74.90 -37.00 5.23
C LEU A 2 73.51 -37.58 4.89
N LYS A 3 72.64 -37.01 4.05
CA LYS A 3 72.36 -35.68 3.46
C LYS A 3 71.02 -35.86 2.69
N PRO A 4 70.26 -34.78 2.40
CA PRO A 4 69.10 -34.80 1.50
C PRO A 4 69.49 -34.59 0.03
N THR A 5 68.79 -35.24 -0.91
CA THR A 5 68.85 -35.06 -2.39
C THR A 5 67.76 -35.94 -3.02
N GLN A 6 67.09 -35.69 -4.15
CA GLN A 6 66.83 -34.54 -5.01
C GLN A 6 65.89 -35.04 -6.14
N ILE A 7 65.02 -34.14 -6.63
CA ILE A 7 64.58 -33.97 -8.04
C ILE A 7 63.72 -35.06 -8.72
N SER A 8 62.48 -34.69 -9.06
CA SER A 8 61.98 -34.48 -10.45
C SER A 8 60.60 -33.79 -10.34
N VAL A 9 60.45 -32.46 -10.47
CA VAL A 9 60.48 -31.66 -11.71
C VAL A 9 59.87 -32.43 -12.88
N TRP A 10 58.55 -32.30 -13.07
CA TRP A 10 57.80 -32.29 -14.34
C TRP A 10 56.30 -32.31 -14.00
N LEU A 11 55.69 -31.15 -13.74
CA LEU A 11 54.28 -30.86 -14.07
C LEU A 11 53.98 -29.37 -13.82
N ILE A 12 54.72 -28.51 -14.53
CA ILE A 12 54.20 -27.18 -14.91
C ILE A 12 53.62 -27.39 -16.31
N ALA A 13 52.31 -27.17 -16.46
CA ALA A 13 51.61 -26.69 -17.67
C ALA A 13 50.21 -27.33 -17.80
N SER A 14 49.24 -26.86 -17.01
CA SER A 14 47.81 -26.77 -17.41
C SER A 14 46.98 -26.50 -16.16
N ILE A 15 46.74 -25.23 -15.85
CA ILE A 15 45.56 -24.63 -15.19
C ILE A 15 46.00 -23.19 -14.86
N SER A 16 46.13 -22.36 -15.89
CA SER A 16 46.42 -20.92 -15.75
C SER A 16 45.78 -20.14 -16.91
N ALA A 17 44.57 -20.53 -17.31
CA ALA A 17 43.89 -19.90 -18.43
C ALA A 17 42.36 -20.04 -18.35
N PHE A 18 41.71 -19.72 -17.22
CA PHE A 18 40.25 -19.48 -17.16
C PHE A 18 39.83 -18.50 -16.05
N PHE A 19 40.61 -17.43 -15.84
CA PHE A 19 40.10 -16.21 -15.21
C PHE A 19 40.36 -15.02 -16.14
N VAL A 20 39.83 -15.10 -17.37
CA VAL A 20 39.43 -13.88 -18.07
C VAL A 20 38.05 -13.56 -17.51
N SER A 21 38.04 -12.97 -16.33
CA SER A 21 36.90 -12.17 -15.92
C SER A 21 36.93 -10.97 -16.85
N CYS A 22 36.05 -10.96 -17.86
CA CYS A 22 35.67 -9.72 -18.51
C CYS A 22 34.98 -8.89 -17.43
N GLU A 23 35.76 -8.10 -16.72
CA GLU A 23 35.28 -6.91 -16.03
C GLU A 23 34.86 -5.98 -17.16
N GLN A 24 33.60 -6.12 -17.56
CA GLN A 24 32.99 -5.22 -18.51
C GLN A 24 32.85 -3.92 -17.73
N ASP A 25 33.83 -3.02 -17.95
CA ASP A 25 33.76 -1.61 -17.59
C ASP A 25 32.46 -1.07 -18.20
N SER A 26 31.38 -1.26 -17.45
CA SER A 26 30.16 -0.50 -17.59
C SER A 26 30.58 0.88 -17.14
N HIS A 27 31.10 1.64 -18.10
CA HIS A 27 31.00 3.08 -18.05
C HIS A 27 29.50 3.38 -17.93
N ASP A 28 29.00 3.34 -16.71
CA ASP A 28 27.85 4.13 -16.28
C ASP A 28 28.28 5.57 -16.53
N SER A 29 28.06 6.03 -17.76
CA SER A 29 28.07 7.44 -18.08
C SER A 29 26.96 8.04 -17.22
N LEU A 30 27.33 8.51 -16.04
CA LEU A 30 26.47 9.30 -15.17
C LEU A 30 25.79 10.33 -16.05
N GLN A 31 24.50 10.14 -16.30
CA GLN A 31 23.75 11.03 -17.17
C GLN A 31 23.86 12.43 -16.59
N GLN A 32 24.46 13.32 -17.36
CA GLN A 32 24.70 14.67 -16.90
C GLN A 32 23.36 15.42 -16.90
N GLN A 33 23.15 16.24 -15.87
CA GLN A 33 21.97 17.09 -15.78
C GLN A 33 22.30 18.48 -16.33
N GLY A 34 21.41 19.00 -17.16
CA GLY A 34 21.35 20.42 -17.53
C GLY A 34 20.23 21.13 -16.78
N LYS A 35 20.06 22.41 -17.07
CA LYS A 35 18.97 23.23 -16.52
C LYS A 35 18.15 23.84 -17.64
N LEU A 36 16.83 23.85 -17.50
CA LEU A 36 15.92 24.61 -18.34
C LEU A 36 15.49 25.88 -17.62
N THR A 37 15.50 27.00 -18.32
CA THR A 37 14.90 28.27 -17.88
C THR A 37 14.01 28.81 -18.99
N VAL A 38 12.85 29.35 -18.61
CA VAL A 38 11.92 29.98 -19.54
C VAL A 38 12.01 31.48 -19.37
N ASN A 39 12.20 32.16 -20.49
CA ASN A 39 12.06 33.60 -20.59
C ASN A 39 10.67 33.90 -21.16
N LEU A 40 9.95 34.83 -20.55
CA LEU A 40 8.62 35.24 -20.97
C LEU A 40 8.64 36.74 -21.29
N SER A 41 8.37 37.03 -22.56
CA SER A 41 8.10 38.38 -23.06
C SER A 41 6.60 38.51 -23.26
N LEU A 42 5.97 39.44 -22.55
CA LEU A 42 4.55 39.70 -22.75
C LEU A 42 4.38 40.53 -24.03
N PRO A 43 3.38 40.22 -24.88
CA PRO A 43 3.07 41.06 -26.03
C PRO A 43 2.81 42.49 -25.52
N ASP A 44 3.36 43.49 -26.22
CA ASP A 44 3.23 44.89 -25.87
C ASP A 44 1.79 45.16 -25.46
N GLN A 45 1.57 45.42 -24.17
CA GLN A 45 0.30 45.88 -23.64
C GLN A 45 0.00 47.16 -24.41
N VAL A 46 -0.81 47.07 -25.47
CA VAL A 46 -1.22 48.22 -26.26
C VAL A 46 -1.77 49.19 -25.24
N LYS A 47 -1.02 50.26 -24.97
CA LYS A 47 -1.40 51.37 -24.08
C LYS A 47 -2.65 51.99 -24.68
N THR A 48 -3.79 51.35 -24.45
CA THR A 48 -5.09 51.82 -24.88
C THR A 48 -5.45 52.89 -23.88
N GLU A 49 -5.15 54.13 -24.26
CA GLU A 49 -5.54 55.32 -23.54
C GLU A 49 -7.06 55.26 -23.25
N GLY A 50 -7.45 54.96 -22.01
CA GLY A 50 -8.81 55.25 -21.52
C GLY A 50 -9.57 54.14 -20.80
N ARG A 51 -9.10 52.89 -20.77
CA ARG A 51 -9.66 51.86 -19.87
C ARG A 51 -8.51 51.13 -19.19
N SER A 52 -8.43 51.25 -17.87
CA SER A 52 -7.56 50.45 -17.02
C SER A 52 -8.02 48.98 -17.10
N SER A 53 -7.60 48.28 -18.15
CA SER A 53 -7.42 46.83 -18.09
C SER A 53 -6.54 46.60 -16.86
N GLY A 54 -7.01 45.80 -15.89
CA GLY A 54 -6.25 45.52 -14.69
C GLY A 54 -4.87 45.03 -15.10
N ASN A 55 -3.80 45.62 -14.54
CA ASN A 55 -2.46 45.10 -14.75
C ASN A 55 -2.44 43.68 -14.17
N VAL A 56 -2.45 42.68 -15.05
CA VAL A 56 -2.35 41.29 -14.65
C VAL A 56 -0.86 40.95 -14.60
N THR A 57 -0.37 40.58 -13.43
CA THR A 57 1.05 40.28 -13.21
C THR A 57 1.28 38.77 -13.24
N PRO A 58 2.09 38.24 -14.18
CA PRO A 58 2.56 36.86 -14.12
C PRO A 58 3.28 36.56 -12.81
N ALA A 59 2.92 35.45 -12.19
CA ALA A 59 3.52 34.94 -10.96
C ALA A 59 4.19 33.58 -11.17
N SER A 60 3.64 32.75 -12.06
CA SER A 60 4.17 31.41 -12.34
C SER A 60 3.84 30.94 -13.76
N ILE A 61 4.46 29.85 -14.19
CA ILE A 61 4.11 29.09 -15.38
C ILE A 61 3.74 27.67 -15.01
N LEU A 62 2.88 27.05 -15.83
CA LEU A 62 2.60 25.62 -15.81
C LEU A 62 3.07 25.02 -17.12
N ILE A 63 3.94 24.02 -17.04
CA ILE A 63 4.52 23.40 -18.24
C ILE A 63 4.38 21.88 -18.24
N SER A 64 4.23 21.31 -19.43
CA SER A 64 4.45 19.88 -19.68
C SER A 64 5.58 19.74 -20.68
N VAL A 65 6.50 18.80 -20.44
CA VAL A 65 7.65 18.52 -21.28
C VAL A 65 7.70 17.02 -21.54
N GLU A 66 7.86 16.62 -22.81
CA GLU A 66 8.03 15.24 -23.23
C GLU A 66 9.45 15.03 -23.79
N GLY A 67 10.11 13.92 -23.47
CA GLY A 67 11.46 13.64 -23.95
C GLY A 67 12.16 12.54 -23.16
N THR A 68 13.42 12.76 -22.78
CA THR A 68 14.18 11.81 -21.95
C THR A 68 13.59 11.66 -20.54
N THR A 69 13.06 12.74 -19.98
CA THR A 69 12.26 12.74 -18.74
C THR A 69 10.99 13.53 -19.00
N ASN A 70 9.85 12.96 -18.62
CA ASN A 70 8.57 13.63 -18.81
C ASN A 70 8.23 14.44 -17.56
N LEU A 71 7.82 15.69 -17.77
CA LEU A 71 7.19 16.54 -16.77
C LEU A 71 5.74 16.81 -17.21
N THR A 72 4.79 16.77 -16.29
CA THR A 72 3.38 16.98 -16.61
C THR A 72 2.80 18.02 -15.69
N LEU A 73 2.41 19.16 -16.25
CA LEU A 73 1.82 20.30 -15.53
C LEU A 73 2.62 20.71 -14.28
N GLU A 74 3.94 20.86 -14.44
CA GLU A 74 4.82 21.33 -13.37
C GLU A 74 4.70 22.85 -13.22
N LYS A 75 4.45 23.34 -12.00
CA LYS A 75 4.31 24.77 -11.71
C LYS A 75 5.65 25.38 -11.31
N ILE A 76 6.11 26.39 -12.04
CA ILE A 76 7.40 27.06 -11.81
C ILE A 76 7.20 28.55 -11.56
N SER A 77 7.82 29.07 -10.51
CA SER A 77 7.81 30.49 -10.17
C SER A 77 8.44 31.35 -11.27
N LEU A 78 7.81 32.48 -11.57
CA LEU A 78 8.36 33.54 -12.43
C LEU A 78 8.88 34.70 -11.59
N TYR A 79 9.98 35.29 -12.01
CA TYR A 79 10.56 36.48 -11.41
C TYR A 79 10.63 37.59 -12.46
N PRO A 80 10.17 38.81 -12.16
CA PRO A 80 10.30 39.94 -13.08
C PRO A 80 11.79 40.28 -13.26
N PHE A 81 12.21 40.47 -14.51
CA PHE A 81 13.56 40.86 -14.90
C PHE A 81 13.49 41.89 -16.03
N GLU A 82 13.72 43.16 -15.67
CA GLU A 82 13.50 44.30 -16.56
C GLU A 82 12.07 44.30 -17.14
N ASP A 83 11.93 44.28 -18.47
CA ASP A 83 10.64 44.24 -19.18
C ASP A 83 10.16 42.80 -19.48
N THR A 84 10.80 41.79 -18.87
CA THR A 84 10.52 40.36 -19.10
C THR A 84 10.29 39.63 -17.77
N TYR A 85 9.94 38.35 -17.84
CA TYR A 85 9.91 37.44 -16.70
C TYR A 85 10.83 36.25 -16.97
N VAL A 86 11.49 35.76 -15.93
CA VAL A 86 12.39 34.60 -16.01
C VAL A 86 11.94 33.55 -14.98
N SER A 87 11.84 32.29 -15.40
CA SER A 87 11.47 31.20 -14.51
C SER A 87 12.61 30.80 -13.56
N GLU A 88 12.26 30.15 -12.45
CA GLU A 88 13.22 29.30 -11.75
C GLU A 88 13.78 28.21 -12.70
N ALA A 89 15.02 27.79 -12.45
CA ALA A 89 15.69 26.79 -13.27
C ALA A 89 15.26 25.37 -12.88
N ILE A 90 14.89 24.56 -13.87
CA ILE A 90 14.44 23.17 -13.70
C ILE A 90 15.57 22.24 -14.11
N ALA A 91 15.94 21.27 -13.28
CA ALA A 91 16.93 20.27 -13.64
C ALA A 91 16.31 19.21 -14.57
N LEU A 92 16.95 18.96 -15.71
CA LEU A 92 16.55 17.92 -16.66
C LEU A 92 17.78 17.09 -17.05
N LEU A 93 17.56 15.82 -17.38
CA LEU A 93 18.62 14.97 -17.94
C LEU A 93 19.02 15.49 -19.33
N GLU A 94 20.28 15.31 -19.71
CA GLU A 94 20.72 15.62 -21.08
C GLU A 94 19.90 14.85 -22.12
N GLY A 95 19.40 15.55 -23.14
CA GLY A 95 18.57 14.97 -24.19
C GLY A 95 17.70 15.98 -24.94
N SER A 96 16.95 15.47 -25.92
CA SER A 96 15.98 16.20 -26.73
C SER A 96 14.60 16.19 -26.04
N TYR A 97 13.93 17.34 -26.05
CA TYR A 97 12.63 17.52 -25.41
C TYR A 97 11.68 18.34 -26.30
N GLU A 98 10.39 18.21 -26.02
CA GLU A 98 9.32 19.03 -26.57
C GLU A 98 8.48 19.61 -25.43
N LEU A 99 8.28 20.92 -25.42
CA LEU A 99 7.32 21.60 -24.56
C LEU A 99 5.92 21.40 -25.17
N THR A 100 5.01 20.73 -24.46
CA THR A 100 3.68 20.31 -24.96
C THR A 100 2.52 21.07 -24.34
N ASP A 101 2.72 21.69 -23.18
CA ASP A 101 1.79 22.62 -22.53
C ASP A 101 2.59 23.83 -22.00
N PHE A 102 2.03 25.03 -22.16
CA PHE A 102 2.62 26.26 -21.60
C PHE A 102 1.52 27.26 -21.24
N LEU A 103 1.25 27.39 -19.94
CA LEU A 103 0.26 28.32 -19.38
C LEU A 103 0.97 29.30 -18.43
N VAL A 104 0.59 30.57 -18.47
CA VAL A 104 1.09 31.61 -17.56
C VAL A 104 -0.01 31.95 -16.56
N LEU A 105 0.33 31.98 -15.27
CA LEU A 105 -0.61 32.22 -14.19
C LEU A 105 -0.29 33.50 -13.42
N ASN A 106 -1.31 34.18 -12.92
CA ASN A 106 -1.20 35.28 -11.96
C ASN A 106 -1.20 34.77 -10.50
N ASP A 107 -1.18 35.71 -9.54
CA ASP A 107 -1.35 35.48 -8.10
C ASP A 107 -2.85 35.56 -7.73
N PRO A 108 -3.69 34.65 -8.26
CA PRO A 108 -4.27 33.55 -7.49
C PRO A 108 -4.42 32.24 -8.30
N ASP A 109 -3.43 31.94 -9.16
CA ASP A 109 -3.39 30.75 -10.03
C ASP A 109 -4.43 30.72 -11.16
N GLU A 110 -4.87 31.89 -11.64
CA GLU A 110 -5.69 31.99 -12.85
C GLU A 110 -4.78 32.00 -14.08
N VAL A 111 -5.15 31.25 -15.13
CA VAL A 111 -4.43 31.27 -16.40
C VAL A 111 -4.75 32.57 -17.14
N ILE A 112 -3.72 33.38 -17.35
CA ILE A 112 -3.80 34.74 -17.91
C ILE A 112 -3.21 34.84 -19.33
N TYR A 113 -2.31 33.91 -19.67
CA TYR A 113 -1.80 33.70 -21.01
C TYR A 113 -1.58 32.20 -21.27
N ALA A 114 -1.62 31.81 -22.54
CA ALA A 114 -1.31 30.45 -22.97
C ALA A 114 -0.63 30.46 -24.34
N THR A 115 0.27 29.51 -24.58
CA THR A 115 0.78 29.22 -25.93
C THR A 115 -0.20 28.27 -26.63
N PRO A 116 -0.79 28.65 -27.77
CA PRO A 116 -1.65 27.78 -28.57
C PRO A 116 -0.92 26.51 -29.06
N LYS A 117 -1.62 25.38 -29.05
CA LYS A 117 -1.16 24.12 -29.67
C LYS A 117 -1.37 24.15 -31.17
N SER A 118 -0.47 23.51 -31.91
CA SER A 118 -0.55 23.36 -33.36
C SER A 118 -1.89 22.72 -33.75
N GLY A 119 -2.54 23.26 -34.77
CA GLY A 119 -3.88 22.86 -35.20
C GLY A 119 -5.04 23.50 -34.45
N SER A 120 -4.79 24.27 -33.39
CA SER A 120 -5.83 25.09 -32.74
C SER A 120 -6.16 26.36 -33.56
N GLU A 121 -7.29 27.01 -33.22
CA GLU A 121 -7.73 28.25 -33.89
C GLU A 121 -6.65 29.34 -33.80
N PHE A 122 -6.01 29.48 -32.64
CA PHE A 122 -5.01 30.51 -32.39
C PHE A 122 -3.57 30.15 -32.75
N ALA A 123 -3.31 28.92 -33.22
CA ALA A 123 -1.97 28.51 -33.66
C ALA A 123 -1.40 29.39 -34.79
N SER A 124 -2.27 29.98 -35.62
CA SER A 124 -1.89 30.83 -36.75
C SER A 124 -1.56 32.29 -36.38
N VAL A 125 -1.77 32.67 -35.11
CA VAL A 125 -1.58 34.04 -34.62
C VAL A 125 -0.16 34.28 -34.11
N ILE A 126 0.56 33.20 -33.80
CA ILE A 126 1.95 33.22 -33.32
C ILE A 126 2.85 32.49 -34.33
N ASP A 127 4.16 32.76 -34.28
CA ASP A 127 5.11 32.17 -35.25
C ASP A 127 5.42 30.70 -34.93
N VAL A 128 5.52 30.34 -33.65
CA VAL A 128 5.91 28.99 -33.21
C VAL A 128 4.92 28.41 -32.17
N PRO A 129 3.84 27.74 -32.61
CA PRO A 129 2.92 27.06 -31.69
C PRO A 129 3.52 25.78 -31.08
N LEU A 130 2.90 25.26 -30.02
CA LEU A 130 3.31 23.99 -29.40
C LEU A 130 3.01 22.78 -30.31
N PRO A 131 3.78 21.68 -30.25
CA PRO A 131 4.93 21.45 -29.40
C PRO A 131 6.17 22.25 -29.81
N LEU A 132 6.96 22.73 -28.83
CA LEU A 132 8.19 23.48 -29.04
C LEU A 132 9.41 22.63 -28.67
N GLY A 133 10.21 22.23 -29.66
CA GLY A 133 11.40 21.39 -29.45
C GLY A 133 12.62 22.15 -28.90
N PHE A 134 13.37 21.54 -27.98
CA PHE A 134 14.62 22.07 -27.43
C PHE A 134 15.58 20.95 -26.97
N GLU A 135 16.85 21.29 -26.77
CA GLU A 135 17.92 20.37 -26.34
C GLU A 135 18.47 20.79 -24.98
N VAL A 136 18.62 19.84 -24.06
CA VAL A 136 19.29 20.03 -22.77
C VAL A 136 20.66 19.37 -22.84
N SER A 137 21.72 20.13 -22.54
CA SER A 137 23.08 19.58 -22.43
C SER A 137 23.53 19.52 -20.98
N GLY A 138 24.35 18.53 -20.63
CA GLY A 138 24.94 18.41 -19.30
C GLY A 138 25.67 19.68 -18.85
N ASN A 139 25.44 20.08 -17.60
CA ASN A 139 26.07 21.24 -16.95
C ASN A 139 25.85 22.60 -17.63
N SER A 140 24.86 22.71 -18.53
CA SER A 140 24.50 23.98 -19.19
C SER A 140 23.11 24.46 -18.77
N VAL A 141 22.77 25.70 -19.15
CA VAL A 141 21.42 26.26 -19.00
C VAL A 141 20.83 26.46 -20.39
N THR A 142 19.80 25.71 -20.73
CA THR A 142 18.97 25.89 -21.91
C THR A 142 17.92 26.96 -21.63
N LYS A 143 17.76 27.90 -22.57
CA LYS A 143 16.77 28.97 -22.52
C LYS A 143 15.78 28.80 -23.66
N ILE A 144 14.48 28.91 -23.34
CA ILE A 144 13.41 28.92 -24.33
C ILE A 144 12.50 30.14 -24.11
N GLU A 145 11.88 30.61 -25.19
CA GLU A 145 11.02 31.80 -25.22
C GLU A 145 9.70 31.49 -25.94
N PRO A 146 8.75 30.81 -25.29
CA PRO A 146 7.44 30.53 -25.89
C PRO A 146 6.63 31.80 -26.12
N GLU A 147 5.98 31.92 -27.28
CA GLU A 147 5.04 33.00 -27.56
C GLU A 147 3.70 32.72 -26.87
N VAL A 148 3.06 33.76 -26.33
CA VAL A 148 1.81 33.60 -25.59
C VAL A 148 0.74 34.58 -26.06
N LEU A 149 -0.52 34.16 -25.96
CA LEU A 149 -1.68 35.00 -26.20
C LEU A 149 -2.49 35.12 -24.90
N SER A 150 -3.11 36.29 -24.68
CA SER A 150 -3.95 36.51 -23.50
C SER A 150 -5.17 35.61 -23.55
N THR A 151 -5.50 34.95 -22.45
CA THR A 151 -6.70 34.08 -22.32
C THR A 151 -7.97 34.85 -21.95
N LEU A 152 -7.87 36.17 -21.72
CA LEU A 152 -9.01 37.00 -21.36
C LEU A 152 -10.12 36.92 -22.43
N ASP A 153 -11.36 36.67 -22.01
CA ASP A 153 -12.53 36.55 -22.88
C ASP A 153 -12.44 35.46 -23.97
N THR A 154 -11.61 34.45 -23.76
CA THR A 154 -11.44 33.31 -24.69
C THR A 154 -11.60 31.98 -23.96
N SER A 155 -11.91 30.93 -24.72
CA SER A 155 -12.11 29.58 -24.19
C SER A 155 -10.89 28.67 -24.48
N PRO A 156 -10.58 27.69 -23.60
CA PRO A 156 -9.41 26.81 -23.73
C PRO A 156 -9.30 26.07 -25.07
N ASP A 157 -10.43 25.69 -25.67
CA ASP A 157 -10.51 24.95 -26.92
C ASP A 157 -9.89 25.72 -28.09
N LYS A 158 -9.94 27.06 -28.09
CA LYS A 158 -9.32 27.90 -29.12
C LYS A 158 -7.80 27.82 -29.15
N TYR A 159 -7.20 27.41 -28.02
CA TYR A 159 -5.77 27.20 -27.84
C TYR A 159 -5.39 25.73 -27.97
N GLY A 160 -6.36 24.82 -28.14
CA GLY A 160 -6.14 23.38 -28.17
C GLY A 160 -6.05 22.72 -26.80
N TYR A 161 -6.51 23.37 -25.74
CA TYR A 161 -6.60 22.78 -24.38
C TYR A 161 -8.04 22.33 -24.10
N SER A 162 -8.20 21.23 -23.38
CA SER A 162 -9.52 20.79 -22.90
C SER A 162 -10.05 21.67 -21.77
N THR A 163 -9.15 22.19 -20.94
CA THR A 163 -9.42 23.13 -19.85
C THR A 163 -8.16 23.95 -19.56
N PHE A 164 -8.32 25.17 -19.08
CA PHE A 164 -7.22 25.95 -18.46
C PHE A 164 -7.07 25.63 -16.97
N GLY A 165 -7.97 24.83 -16.40
CA GLY A 165 -7.93 24.45 -15.01
C GLY A 165 -6.69 23.61 -14.71
N LEU A 166 -5.89 24.08 -13.77
CA LEU A 166 -5.07 23.20 -12.96
C LEU A 166 -6.00 22.20 -12.27
N ASN A 167 -5.79 20.90 -12.47
CA ASN A 167 -6.13 19.96 -11.42
C ASN A 167 -5.10 20.19 -10.30
N VAL A 168 -5.28 21.25 -9.50
CA VAL A 168 -4.51 21.41 -8.26
C VAL A 168 -4.92 20.24 -7.39
N VAL A 169 -4.11 19.19 -7.41
CA VAL A 169 -4.33 18.05 -6.53
C VAL A 169 -3.80 18.48 -5.18
N GLU A 170 -4.73 18.83 -4.30
CA GLU A 170 -4.40 19.22 -2.94
C GLU A 170 -3.69 18.04 -2.27
N THR A 171 -2.60 18.30 -1.56
CA THR A 171 -1.92 17.24 -0.81
C THR A 171 -2.17 17.37 0.68
N PHE A 172 -1.81 16.33 1.42
CA PHE A 172 -1.67 16.37 2.87
C PHE A 172 -0.65 15.32 3.33
N LEU A 173 -0.10 15.50 4.52
CA LEU A 173 0.82 14.56 5.15
C LEU A 173 0.06 13.68 6.15
N VAL A 174 0.38 12.38 6.18
CA VAL A 174 -0.23 11.42 7.11
C VAL A 174 0.78 10.36 7.55
N ALA A 175 0.66 9.91 8.80
CA ALA A 175 1.42 8.79 9.32
C ALA A 175 0.55 7.96 10.28
N ALA A 176 0.74 6.64 10.28
CA ALA A 176 0.07 5.72 11.20
C ALA A 176 1.07 5.19 12.23
N ILE A 177 0.68 5.22 13.51
CA ILE A 177 1.47 4.72 14.63
C ILE A 177 0.73 3.56 15.29
N GLY A 178 1.38 2.40 15.36
CA GLY A 178 0.89 1.21 16.05
C GLY A 178 1.90 0.79 17.13
N ASN A 179 1.44 0.60 18.36
CA ASN A 179 2.30 0.24 19.51
C ASN A 179 3.52 1.16 19.73
N GLY A 180 3.43 2.43 19.32
CA GLY A 180 4.49 3.43 19.49
C GLY A 180 5.43 3.58 18.30
N ASP A 181 5.35 2.69 17.31
CA ASP A 181 6.18 2.72 16.10
C ASP A 181 5.36 3.10 14.86
N LEU A 182 6.02 3.66 13.84
CA LEU A 182 5.42 3.86 12.53
C LEU A 182 5.15 2.50 11.87
N VAL A 183 3.96 2.34 11.31
CA VAL A 183 3.52 1.05 10.74
C VAL A 183 2.95 1.23 9.34
N GLU A 184 3.11 0.19 8.53
CA GLU A 184 2.45 0.10 7.23
C GLU A 184 0.95 -0.16 7.40
N THR A 185 0.10 0.48 6.59
CA THR A 185 -1.36 0.32 6.65
C THR A 185 -2.00 0.47 5.27
N ASP A 186 -3.18 -0.12 5.08
CA ASP A 186 -4.02 0.17 3.92
C ASP A 186 -4.84 1.45 4.18
N LEU A 187 -4.88 2.35 3.21
CA LEU A 187 -5.66 3.58 3.24
C LEU A 187 -6.72 3.58 2.13
N GLN A 188 -7.91 4.01 2.48
CA GLN A 188 -8.96 4.38 1.53
C GLN A 188 -9.46 5.80 1.81
N ILE A 189 -9.71 6.58 0.76
CA ILE A 189 -10.32 7.91 0.87
C ILE A 189 -11.64 7.91 0.11
N TRP A 190 -12.70 8.38 0.77
CA TRP A 190 -14.06 8.41 0.25
C TRP A 190 -14.64 9.82 0.29
N SER A 191 -15.58 10.14 -0.59
CA SER A 191 -16.42 11.34 -0.50
C SER A 191 -17.80 11.08 -1.12
N GLY A 192 -18.86 11.56 -0.46
CA GLY A 192 -20.23 11.41 -0.95
C GLY A 192 -20.63 9.95 -1.26
N GLY A 193 -20.11 8.98 -0.51
CA GLY A 193 -20.34 7.55 -0.74
C GLY A 193 -19.54 6.93 -1.90
N SER A 194 -18.69 7.71 -2.57
CA SER A 194 -17.81 7.23 -3.64
C SER A 194 -16.38 7.09 -3.16
N LYS A 195 -15.72 6.00 -3.54
CA LYS A 195 -14.30 5.77 -3.26
C LYS A 195 -13.47 6.62 -4.21
N LEU A 196 -12.62 7.49 -3.67
CA LEU A 196 -11.77 8.38 -4.46
C LEU A 196 -10.41 7.74 -4.75
N THR A 197 -9.79 7.11 -3.74
CA THR A 197 -8.51 6.43 -3.91
C THR A 197 -8.33 5.30 -2.87
N THR A 198 -7.45 4.36 -3.23
CA THR A 198 -6.91 3.31 -2.36
C THR A 198 -5.38 3.37 -2.47
N ASP A 199 -4.69 3.39 -1.33
CA ASP A 199 -3.23 3.48 -1.27
C ASP A 199 -2.69 2.67 -0.08
N ALA A 200 -1.38 2.46 -0.02
CA ALA A 200 -0.69 1.91 1.14
C ALA A 200 0.16 3.01 1.80
N LEU A 201 0.06 3.14 3.12
CA LEU A 201 0.94 4.00 3.89
C LEU A 201 2.18 3.21 4.26
N ASN A 202 3.34 3.71 3.88
CA ASN A 202 4.61 3.19 4.36
C ASN A 202 4.79 3.51 5.86
N PRO A 203 5.68 2.81 6.60
CA PRO A 203 6.04 3.13 7.98
C PRO A 203 6.92 4.40 8.07
N SER A 204 6.41 5.50 7.53
CA SER A 204 7.03 6.83 7.40
C SER A 204 5.92 7.91 7.35
N THR A 205 6.30 9.17 7.20
CA THR A 205 5.35 10.22 6.83
C THR A 205 5.08 10.14 5.33
N ASN A 206 3.82 9.92 4.96
CA ASN A 206 3.38 9.81 3.58
C ASN A 206 2.76 11.13 3.13
N ARG A 207 3.08 11.59 1.92
CA ARG A 207 2.40 12.72 1.26
C ARG A 207 1.41 12.18 0.26
N LEU A 208 0.14 12.51 0.43
CA LEU A 208 -0.94 11.99 -0.40
C LEU A 208 -1.67 13.10 -1.10
N ALA A 209 -2.10 12.82 -2.32
CA ALA A 209 -2.86 13.74 -3.14
C ALA A 209 -4.36 13.41 -3.03
N ILE A 210 -5.21 14.43 -2.86
CA ILE A 210 -6.67 14.30 -2.81
C ILE A 210 -7.30 15.05 -3.99
N PRO A 211 -8.26 14.43 -4.70
CA PRO A 211 -9.01 15.13 -5.73
C PRO A 211 -9.73 16.35 -5.15
N SER A 212 -9.62 17.50 -5.81
CA SER A 212 -10.37 18.71 -5.46
C SER A 212 -11.86 18.58 -5.83
N GLY A 213 -12.71 19.47 -5.30
CA GLY A 213 -14.12 19.57 -5.70
C GLY A 213 -15.11 18.81 -4.80
N TYR A 214 -14.65 18.31 -3.66
CA TYR A 214 -15.47 17.65 -2.65
C TYR A 214 -15.46 18.46 -1.36
N ASP A 215 -16.60 18.53 -0.67
CA ASP A 215 -16.74 19.27 0.59
C ASP A 215 -16.10 18.53 1.77
N GLU A 216 -16.12 17.19 1.72
CA GLU A 216 -15.63 16.31 2.78
C GLU A 216 -14.93 15.06 2.25
N TYR A 217 -14.03 14.53 3.07
CA TYR A 217 -13.21 13.35 2.78
C TYR A 217 -13.24 12.44 4.00
N THR A 218 -13.67 11.19 3.82
CA THR A 218 -13.62 10.16 4.85
C THR A 218 -12.39 9.28 4.62
N LEU A 219 -11.46 9.33 5.57
CA LEU A 219 -10.28 8.49 5.60
C LEU A 219 -10.62 7.21 6.36
N ILE A 220 -10.31 6.07 5.77
CA ILE A 220 -10.42 4.75 6.36
C ILE A 220 -9.03 4.12 6.34
N ILE A 221 -8.49 3.78 7.51
CA ILE A 221 -7.20 3.10 7.64
C ILE A 221 -7.41 1.73 8.29
N GLU A 222 -6.83 0.72 7.67
CA GLU A 222 -6.94 -0.67 8.07
C GLU A 222 -5.55 -1.30 8.21
N LYS A 223 -5.42 -2.10 9.27
CA LYS A 223 -4.23 -2.91 9.52
C LYS A 223 -4.62 -4.09 10.40
N GLN A 224 -4.21 -5.30 10.01
CA GLN A 224 -4.38 -6.48 10.86
C GLN A 224 -3.77 -6.26 12.26
N GLY A 225 -4.51 -6.66 13.29
CA GLY A 225 -4.17 -6.46 14.71
C GLY A 225 -4.58 -5.10 15.28
N TYR A 226 -5.18 -4.21 14.47
CA TYR A 226 -5.61 -2.89 14.92
C TYR A 226 -7.05 -2.58 14.51
N ALA A 227 -7.71 -1.78 15.34
CA ALA A 227 -9.04 -1.25 15.08
C ALA A 227 -9.01 -0.39 13.82
N ARG A 228 -10.04 -0.52 12.99
CA ARG A 228 -10.21 0.36 11.84
C ARG A 228 -10.30 1.81 12.32
N TYR A 229 -9.51 2.68 11.71
CA TYR A 229 -9.62 4.11 11.92
C TYR A 229 -10.50 4.71 10.84
N LYS A 230 -11.57 5.41 11.22
CA LYS A 230 -12.46 6.11 10.31
C LYS A 230 -12.70 7.54 10.79
N LYS A 231 -12.39 8.52 9.94
CA LYS A 231 -12.64 9.93 10.26
C LYS A 231 -12.91 10.76 9.02
N THR A 232 -13.90 11.64 9.12
CA THR A 232 -14.27 12.59 8.07
C THR A 232 -13.65 13.95 8.33
N PHE A 233 -13.11 14.56 7.28
CA PHE A 233 -12.45 15.85 7.29
C PHE A 233 -13.02 16.73 6.18
N SER A 234 -13.21 18.02 6.44
CA SER A 234 -13.39 19.01 5.38
C SER A 234 -12.10 19.22 4.60
N LEU A 235 -12.19 19.75 3.37
CA LEU A 235 -11.00 20.12 2.59
C LEU A 235 -10.04 21.03 3.38
N ALA A 236 -10.58 22.01 4.10
CA ALA A 236 -9.78 22.94 4.91
C ALA A 236 -9.00 22.22 6.03
N GLN A 237 -9.60 21.22 6.67
CA GLN A 237 -8.91 20.39 7.67
C GLN A 237 -7.82 19.53 7.05
N MET A 238 -8.05 18.96 5.86
CA MET A 238 -7.04 18.19 5.14
C MET A 238 -5.81 19.05 4.80
N LYS A 239 -6.05 20.28 4.29
CA LYS A 239 -4.98 21.23 3.97
C LYS A 239 -4.15 21.65 5.18
N ALA A 240 -4.75 21.66 6.38
CA ALA A 240 -4.00 21.97 7.61
C ALA A 240 -2.88 20.96 7.89
N PHE A 241 -2.95 19.76 7.29
CA PHE A 241 -1.92 18.72 7.42
C PHE A 241 -0.86 18.77 6.31
N ASN A 242 -0.75 19.85 5.53
CA ASN A 242 0.30 19.95 4.50
C ASN A 242 1.72 20.13 5.07
N ASP A 243 1.81 20.80 6.21
CA ASP A 243 3.07 21.12 6.88
C ASP A 243 3.33 20.21 8.09
N GLU A 244 2.27 19.84 8.82
CA GLU A 244 2.33 18.92 9.95
C GLU A 244 1.49 17.67 9.66
N PRO A 245 2.05 16.45 9.78
CA PRO A 245 1.31 15.25 9.42
C PRO A 245 0.11 15.00 10.35
N LEU A 246 -0.98 14.52 9.76
CA LEU A 246 -2.04 13.85 10.50
C LEU A 246 -1.46 12.56 11.10
N ILE A 247 -1.23 12.56 12.41
CA ILE A 247 -0.77 11.39 13.15
C ILE A 247 -1.97 10.56 13.61
N ILE A 248 -2.02 9.31 13.15
CA ILE A 248 -3.11 8.38 13.45
C ILE A 248 -2.59 7.31 14.39
N HIS A 249 -3.05 7.34 15.64
CA HIS A 249 -2.73 6.31 16.62
C HIS A 249 -3.71 5.15 16.48
N LEU A 250 -3.21 4.01 16.01
CA LEU A 250 -4.00 2.80 15.87
C LEU A 250 -4.21 2.13 17.22
N LYS A 251 -5.46 1.73 17.49
CA LYS A 251 -5.82 1.01 18.72
C LYS A 251 -5.69 -0.49 18.49
N PRO A 252 -5.00 -1.25 19.35
CA PRO A 252 -5.00 -2.71 19.33
C PRO A 252 -6.40 -3.33 19.21
N ALA A 253 -6.55 -4.37 18.38
CA ALA A 253 -7.80 -5.09 18.17
C ALA A 253 -7.57 -6.57 17.81
N LEU A 254 -8.57 -7.42 18.11
CA LEU A 254 -8.74 -8.68 17.40
C LEU A 254 -9.31 -8.33 16.01
N THR A 255 -8.65 -8.77 14.94
CA THR A 255 -9.11 -8.46 13.56
C THR A 255 -9.30 -9.73 12.75
N ILE A 256 -10.32 -9.72 11.90
CA ILE A 256 -10.67 -10.84 11.03
C ILE A 256 -11.14 -10.27 9.69
N THR A 257 -10.61 -10.80 8.58
CA THR A 257 -11.09 -10.52 7.23
C THR A 257 -11.89 -11.72 6.75
N LEU A 258 -13.15 -11.47 6.45
CA LEU A 258 -14.14 -12.49 6.18
C LEU A 258 -14.69 -12.31 4.76
N PHE A 259 -15.11 -13.42 4.16
CA PHE A 259 -15.81 -13.44 2.87
C PHE A 259 -16.99 -14.39 3.00
N SER A 260 -18.19 -13.91 2.69
CA SER A 260 -19.42 -14.66 2.86
C SER A 260 -20.33 -14.47 1.63
N PRO A 261 -20.28 -15.41 0.66
CA PRO A 261 -21.06 -15.30 -0.58
C PRO A 261 -22.52 -15.74 -0.43
N PHE A 262 -22.96 -16.11 0.79
CA PHE A 262 -24.29 -16.69 1.02
C PHE A 262 -25.10 -15.84 2.00
N ASP A 263 -26.40 -15.69 1.72
CA ASP A 263 -27.34 -14.91 2.55
C ASP A 263 -27.80 -15.64 3.84
N GLU A 264 -27.30 -16.85 4.11
CA GLU A 264 -27.79 -17.69 5.23
C GLU A 264 -26.76 -17.83 6.37
N TYR A 265 -27.19 -17.50 7.60
CA TYR A 265 -26.55 -17.75 8.90
C TYR A 265 -25.02 -17.79 8.88
N ASN A 266 -24.45 -16.60 8.76
CA ASN A 266 -23.03 -16.35 8.75
C ASN A 266 -22.66 -15.55 9.99
N ASP A 267 -22.83 -16.12 11.17
CA ASP A 267 -22.49 -15.39 12.40
C ASP A 267 -21.11 -15.80 12.88
N LEU A 268 -20.24 -14.81 13.08
CA LEU A 268 -19.00 -15.03 13.82
C LEU A 268 -19.38 -15.22 15.30
N LYS A 269 -18.95 -16.32 15.89
CA LYS A 269 -19.31 -16.69 17.26
C LYS A 269 -18.15 -16.44 18.22
N ILE A 270 -18.45 -15.74 19.30
CA ILE A 270 -17.47 -15.46 20.36
C ILE A 270 -18.01 -15.98 21.69
N ILE A 271 -17.15 -16.67 22.45
CA ILE A 271 -17.43 -17.04 23.84
C ILE A 271 -16.47 -16.31 24.77
N LEU A 272 -17.06 -15.66 25.78
CA LEU A 272 -16.34 -15.09 26.91
C LEU A 272 -16.77 -15.78 28.20
N PHE A 273 -15.86 -15.98 29.14
CA PHE A 273 -16.14 -16.67 30.41
C PHE A 273 -16.24 -15.72 31.60
N GLU A 274 -16.03 -14.43 31.36
CA GLU A 274 -16.11 -13.36 32.34
C GLU A 274 -16.91 -12.24 31.70
N ALA A 275 -17.68 -11.48 32.49
CA ALA A 275 -18.42 -10.33 31.97
C ALA A 275 -17.47 -9.25 31.43
N GLY A 276 -17.94 -8.50 30.44
CA GLY A 276 -17.14 -7.44 29.83
C GLY A 276 -17.88 -6.66 28.75
N THR A 277 -17.10 -5.90 27.98
CA THR A 277 -17.62 -5.12 26.86
C THR A 277 -16.75 -5.29 25.63
N LEU A 278 -17.38 -5.60 24.50
CA LEU A 278 -16.74 -5.63 23.18
C LEU A 278 -17.31 -4.49 22.31
N TYR A 279 -16.45 -3.91 21.49
CA TYR A 279 -16.82 -2.95 20.45
C TYR A 279 -16.48 -3.55 19.10
N ILE A 280 -17.46 -3.68 18.20
CA ILE A 280 -17.29 -4.37 16.92
C ILE A 280 -17.54 -3.38 15.78
N ASP A 281 -16.53 -3.20 14.93
CA ASP A 281 -16.64 -2.46 13.67
C ASP A 281 -16.68 -3.46 12.50
N TYR A 282 -17.81 -3.47 11.78
CA TYR A 282 -18.15 -4.41 10.70
C TYR A 282 -17.73 -3.94 9.31
N SER A 283 -17.02 -2.83 9.20
CA SER A 283 -16.63 -2.21 7.93
C SER A 283 -17.72 -1.68 7.00
N ASP A 284 -18.99 -1.92 7.31
CA ASP A 284 -20.19 -1.65 6.50
C ASP A 284 -20.72 -0.20 6.57
N TYR A 285 -19.86 0.72 7.00
CA TYR A 285 -20.16 2.13 7.23
C TYR A 285 -21.08 2.44 8.41
N GLN A 286 -21.59 1.46 9.14
CA GLN A 286 -22.36 1.70 10.36
C GLN A 286 -21.46 2.09 11.55
N PRO A 287 -22.01 2.73 12.59
CA PRO A 287 -21.32 2.88 13.85
C PRO A 287 -20.92 1.52 14.43
N ALA A 288 -19.80 1.46 15.14
CA ALA A 288 -19.41 0.25 15.85
C ALA A 288 -20.48 -0.15 16.88
N ASP A 289 -20.86 -1.43 16.88
CA ASP A 289 -21.76 -1.97 17.88
C ASP A 289 -21.03 -2.12 19.21
N THR A 290 -21.75 -1.86 20.29
CA THR A 290 -21.27 -2.10 21.66
C THR A 290 -22.07 -3.24 22.24
N ILE A 291 -21.38 -4.33 22.59
CA ILE A 291 -21.99 -5.51 23.19
C ILE A 291 -21.50 -5.62 24.62
N GLU A 292 -22.43 -5.48 25.56
CA GLU A 292 -22.24 -5.86 26.96
C GLU A 292 -22.71 -7.31 27.11
N PHE A 293 -21.96 -8.13 27.84
CA PHE A 293 -22.25 -9.55 27.99
C PHE A 293 -21.93 -10.04 29.40
N GLU A 294 -22.62 -11.11 29.78
CA GLU A 294 -22.37 -11.83 31.03
C GLU A 294 -21.41 -13.01 30.79
N ALA A 295 -20.91 -13.61 31.87
CA ALA A 295 -20.02 -14.76 31.79
C ALA A 295 -20.70 -15.99 31.12
N MET A 296 -19.97 -16.66 30.22
CA MET A 296 -20.39 -17.87 29.49
C MET A 296 -21.53 -17.67 28.48
N GLU A 297 -21.59 -16.49 27.87
CA GLU A 297 -22.55 -16.18 26.80
C GLU A 297 -21.91 -16.38 25.41
N TRP A 298 -22.72 -16.89 24.48
CA TRP A 298 -22.38 -16.91 23.05
C TRP A 298 -22.85 -15.61 22.43
N ILE A 299 -21.95 -14.92 21.76
CA ILE A 299 -22.26 -13.72 21.01
C ILE A 299 -22.21 -14.09 19.53
N ASP A 300 -23.36 -14.02 18.88
CA ASP A 300 -23.48 -14.12 17.43
C ASP A 300 -23.24 -12.71 16.84
N ILE A 301 -22.18 -12.58 16.07
CA ILE A 301 -21.77 -11.35 15.40
C ILE A 301 -22.29 -11.44 13.96
N PRO A 302 -23.36 -10.71 13.61
CA PRO A 302 -23.97 -10.80 12.30
C PRO A 302 -22.97 -10.35 11.25
N CYS A 303 -22.81 -11.16 10.21
CA CYS A 303 -21.96 -10.80 9.10
C CYS A 303 -22.80 -10.52 7.87
N PRO A 304 -22.74 -9.31 7.30
CA PRO A 304 -23.50 -9.00 6.10
C PRO A 304 -23.03 -9.86 4.93
N SER A 305 -23.97 -10.34 4.12
CA SER A 305 -23.62 -10.98 2.85
C SER A 305 -23.11 -9.92 1.89
N THR A 306 -21.88 -10.11 1.41
CA THR A 306 -21.23 -9.19 0.49
C THR A 306 -20.45 -9.95 -0.57
N ASP A 307 -20.50 -9.47 -1.81
CA ASP A 307 -19.67 -9.99 -2.90
C ASP A 307 -18.17 -9.66 -2.70
N ASP A 308 -17.85 -8.79 -1.74
CA ASP A 308 -16.49 -8.39 -1.38
C ASP A 308 -16.11 -8.91 0.00
N HIS A 309 -14.83 -8.79 0.34
CA HIS A 309 -14.32 -9.05 1.67
C HIS A 309 -14.71 -7.93 2.61
N TYR A 310 -15.05 -8.27 3.84
CA TYR A 310 -15.30 -7.28 4.89
C TYR A 310 -14.35 -7.50 6.06
N PHE A 311 -13.92 -6.39 6.66
CA PHE A 311 -12.93 -6.35 7.72
C PHE A 311 -13.64 -6.11 9.04
N VAL A 312 -13.54 -7.07 9.96
CA VAL A 312 -14.08 -6.96 11.30
C VAL A 312 -12.95 -6.60 12.24
N SER A 313 -13.13 -5.54 13.03
CA SER A 313 -12.22 -5.23 14.14
C SER A 313 -12.98 -5.17 15.46
N ILE A 314 -12.46 -5.89 16.44
CA ILE A 314 -13.06 -6.05 17.76
C ILE A 314 -12.11 -5.44 18.79
N THR A 315 -12.60 -4.49 19.59
CA THR A 315 -11.85 -3.88 20.70
C THR A 315 -12.62 -4.00 22.01
N GLY A 316 -12.06 -3.46 23.09
CA GLY A 316 -12.64 -3.60 24.44
C GLY A 316 -11.92 -4.69 25.20
N ASP A 317 -12.67 -5.54 25.89
CA ASP A 317 -12.15 -6.65 26.70
C ASP A 317 -11.80 -7.89 25.83
N VAL A 318 -11.07 -7.67 24.73
CA VAL A 318 -10.68 -8.74 23.79
C VAL A 318 -9.81 -9.82 24.43
N ASP A 319 -9.11 -9.48 25.51
CA ASP A 319 -8.33 -10.42 26.29
C ASP A 319 -9.22 -11.39 27.07
N LYS A 320 -10.52 -11.12 27.27
CA LYS A 320 -11.45 -12.07 27.91
C LYS A 320 -12.03 -13.12 26.96
N ILE A 321 -11.77 -13.00 25.67
CA ILE A 321 -12.23 -13.96 24.66
C ILE A 321 -11.50 -15.28 24.87
N GLN A 322 -12.24 -16.39 25.03
CA GLN A 322 -11.66 -17.72 25.19
C GLN A 322 -11.99 -18.67 24.03
N SER A 323 -13.07 -18.42 23.29
CA SER A 323 -13.39 -19.16 22.08
C SER A 323 -13.78 -18.21 20.96
N LEU A 324 -13.27 -18.49 19.77
CA LEU A 324 -13.61 -17.82 18.53
C LEU A 324 -13.98 -18.91 17.52
N ASP A 325 -15.16 -18.79 16.95
CA ASP A 325 -15.76 -19.79 16.09
C ASP A 325 -16.33 -19.09 14.84
N ASN A 326 -15.81 -19.46 13.68
CA ASN A 326 -16.27 -19.00 12.38
C ASN A 326 -16.50 -20.22 11.47
N ASP A 327 -17.68 -20.82 11.61
CA ASP A 327 -17.99 -22.11 11.01
C ASP A 327 -18.69 -22.05 9.63
N TYR A 328 -18.43 -23.11 8.85
CA TYR A 328 -19.02 -23.62 7.60
C TYR A 328 -19.35 -22.70 6.40
N ASN A 329 -19.71 -21.43 6.58
CA ASN A 329 -20.28 -20.62 5.48
C ASN A 329 -19.48 -19.35 5.15
N GLN A 330 -18.39 -19.10 5.87
CA GLN A 330 -17.48 -17.98 5.61
C GLN A 330 -16.06 -18.45 5.30
N SER A 331 -15.38 -17.75 4.41
CA SER A 331 -13.95 -17.92 4.18
C SER A 331 -13.18 -16.85 4.94
N THR A 332 -12.43 -17.26 5.96
CA THR A 332 -11.47 -16.37 6.65
C THR A 332 -10.25 -16.18 5.76
N ARG A 333 -9.99 -14.95 5.33
CA ARG A 333 -8.81 -14.59 4.51
C ARG A 333 -7.64 -14.09 5.34
N GLY A 334 -7.92 -13.51 6.49
CA GLY A 334 -6.92 -12.98 7.40
C GLY A 334 -7.45 -12.95 8.82
N ILE A 335 -6.59 -13.20 9.79
CA ILE A 335 -6.93 -13.15 11.20
C ILE A 335 -5.69 -12.70 11.98
N ASN A 336 -5.87 -11.78 12.92
CA ASN A 336 -4.83 -11.41 13.89
C ASN A 336 -5.36 -11.60 15.31
N LEU A 337 -4.68 -12.47 16.06
CA LEU A 337 -5.05 -12.90 17.40
C LEU A 337 -4.15 -12.29 18.49
N ASP A 338 -3.28 -11.34 18.16
CA ASP A 338 -2.20 -10.87 19.04
C ASP A 338 -2.72 -10.26 20.35
N HIS A 339 -3.97 -9.79 20.33
CA HIS A 339 -4.63 -9.15 21.46
C HIS A 339 -5.64 -10.07 22.17
N ALA A 340 -6.00 -11.21 21.57
CA ALA A 340 -6.86 -12.23 22.18
C ALA A 340 -6.00 -13.24 22.98
N ILE A 341 -5.21 -12.74 23.93
CA ILE A 341 -4.15 -13.51 24.60
C ILE A 341 -4.66 -14.70 25.44
N ASN A 342 -5.94 -14.69 25.83
CA ASN A 342 -6.56 -15.81 26.56
C ASN A 342 -7.41 -16.72 25.68
N LEU A 343 -7.34 -16.57 24.36
CA LEU A 343 -8.04 -17.44 23.42
C LEU A 343 -7.51 -18.87 23.55
N LYS A 344 -8.42 -19.81 23.88
CA LYS A 344 -8.13 -21.23 24.08
C LYS A 344 -8.62 -22.09 22.93
N SER A 345 -9.68 -21.67 22.26
CA SER A 345 -10.33 -22.45 21.21
C SER A 345 -10.50 -21.57 19.98
N LEU A 346 -9.95 -22.01 18.85
CA LEU A 346 -10.11 -21.36 17.57
C LEU A 346 -10.68 -22.36 16.58
N LEU A 347 -11.87 -22.06 16.07
CA LEU A 347 -12.51 -22.79 14.99
C LEU A 347 -12.70 -21.82 13.84
N ILE A 348 -12.07 -22.08 12.70
CA ILE A 348 -12.20 -21.21 11.53
C ILE A 348 -12.27 -22.02 10.25
N SER A 349 -13.16 -21.61 9.35
CA SER A 349 -13.08 -21.91 7.93
C SER A 349 -12.09 -20.96 7.27
N ALA A 350 -10.95 -21.46 6.78
CA ALA A 350 -9.76 -20.67 6.45
C ALA A 350 -9.31 -20.81 4.98
N VAL A 351 -9.41 -19.70 4.23
CA VAL A 351 -8.77 -19.56 2.90
C VAL A 351 -7.67 -18.49 2.98
N MET A 352 -6.63 -18.76 3.76
CA MET A 352 -5.55 -17.81 4.05
C MET A 352 -4.16 -18.36 3.72
N ASP A 353 -3.22 -17.50 3.36
CA ASP A 353 -1.86 -17.95 3.01
C ASP A 353 -1.09 -18.45 4.24
N ASN A 354 -1.24 -17.76 5.37
CA ASN A 354 -0.53 -18.08 6.59
C ASN A 354 -1.42 -17.88 7.82
N ILE A 355 -1.25 -18.75 8.81
CA ILE A 355 -1.71 -18.52 10.16
C ILE A 355 -0.51 -18.64 11.10
N THR A 356 -0.35 -17.65 11.97
CA THR A 356 0.74 -17.60 12.95
C THR A 356 0.16 -17.28 14.31
N PHE A 357 0.83 -17.77 15.35
CA PHE A 357 0.43 -17.53 16.73
C PHE A 357 1.57 -16.85 17.46
N LYS A 358 1.27 -15.80 18.24
CA LYS A 358 2.27 -15.09 19.03
C LYS A 358 2.72 -15.91 20.24
N ALA A 359 3.97 -15.71 20.66
CA ALA A 359 4.48 -16.27 21.91
C ALA A 359 3.58 -15.88 23.10
N GLY A 360 3.20 -16.88 23.90
CA GLY A 360 2.29 -16.70 25.04
C GLY A 360 0.80 -16.75 24.72
N SER A 361 0.42 -16.96 23.45
CA SER A 361 -0.94 -17.38 23.09
C SER A 361 -1.36 -18.62 23.89
N LYS A 362 -2.64 -18.79 24.21
CA LYS A 362 -3.18 -19.88 25.07
C LYS A 362 -4.05 -20.91 24.33
N ILE A 363 -3.92 -21.00 23.00
CA ILE A 363 -4.67 -21.93 22.16
C ILE A 363 -4.41 -23.39 22.60
N GLU A 364 -5.48 -24.03 23.08
CA GLU A 364 -5.56 -25.45 23.44
C GLU A 364 -6.27 -26.27 22.35
N ARG A 365 -7.19 -25.67 21.59
CA ARG A 365 -7.94 -26.35 20.53
C ARG A 365 -7.91 -25.53 19.26
N LEU A 366 -7.42 -26.12 18.17
CA LEU A 366 -7.34 -25.48 16.87
C LEU A 366 -8.07 -26.36 15.86
N PHE A 367 -9.12 -25.81 15.27
CA PHE A 367 -9.89 -26.44 14.22
C PHE A 367 -9.82 -25.57 12.96
N LEU A 368 -9.26 -26.15 11.90
CA LEU A 368 -9.08 -25.50 10.62
C LEU A 368 -9.90 -26.29 9.59
N PHE A 369 -11.10 -25.79 9.32
CA PHE A 369 -12.03 -26.32 8.33
C PHE A 369 -12.02 -25.45 7.07
N GLY A 370 -12.81 -25.84 6.06
CA GLY A 370 -13.01 -25.20 4.75
C GLY A 370 -11.91 -24.27 4.21
N GLY A 371 -11.40 -24.53 3.00
CA GLY A 371 -10.54 -23.59 2.27
C GLY A 371 -9.02 -23.77 2.34
N LYS A 372 -8.29 -23.05 1.48
CA LYS A 372 -6.87 -23.27 1.22
C LYS A 372 -5.97 -22.57 2.25
N ILE A 373 -5.24 -23.36 3.03
CA ILE A 373 -4.14 -22.86 3.88
C ILE A 373 -2.79 -23.28 3.30
N ASN A 374 -1.92 -22.30 3.01
CA ASN A 374 -0.58 -22.60 2.51
C ASN A 374 0.41 -22.87 3.66
N THR A 375 0.36 -22.13 4.77
CA THR A 375 1.30 -22.30 5.88
C THR A 375 0.62 -22.11 7.24
N ILE A 376 1.05 -22.88 8.22
CA ILE A 376 0.57 -22.86 9.61
C ILE A 376 1.83 -22.98 10.46
N ASP A 377 2.11 -21.94 11.25
CA ASP A 377 3.19 -21.97 12.24
C ASP A 377 2.59 -22.10 13.63
N ILE A 378 2.61 -23.33 14.17
CA ILE A 378 2.15 -23.63 15.53
C ILE A 378 3.28 -23.64 16.56
N SER A 379 4.51 -23.26 16.18
CA SER A 379 5.70 -23.39 17.06
C SER A 379 5.51 -22.73 18.44
N ASN A 380 4.76 -21.62 18.48
CA ASN A 380 4.48 -20.88 19.72
C ASN A 380 3.35 -21.48 20.58
N ILE A 381 2.50 -22.36 20.04
CA ILE A 381 1.36 -22.96 20.74
C ILE A 381 1.44 -24.48 20.87
N VAL A 382 2.43 -25.13 20.25
CA VAL A 382 2.50 -26.59 20.17
C VAL A 382 2.49 -27.27 21.53
N HIS A 383 3.05 -26.66 22.57
CA HIS A 383 3.20 -27.27 23.91
C HIS A 383 1.91 -27.28 24.74
N GLN A 384 0.90 -26.51 24.35
CA GLN A 384 -0.38 -26.36 25.04
C GLN A 384 -1.57 -26.87 24.21
N LEU A 385 -1.33 -27.15 22.94
CA LEU A 385 -2.34 -27.68 22.03
C LEU A 385 -2.78 -29.07 22.51
N VAL A 386 -4.06 -29.24 22.78
CA VAL A 386 -4.70 -30.50 23.16
C VAL A 386 -5.37 -31.15 21.96
N LEU A 387 -5.88 -30.34 21.03
CA LEU A 387 -6.62 -30.80 19.87
C LEU A 387 -6.24 -29.99 18.64
N LEU A 388 -5.93 -30.69 17.56
CA LEU A 388 -5.69 -30.09 16.25
C LEU A 388 -6.46 -30.84 15.18
N ASP A 389 -7.47 -30.19 14.64
CA ASP A 389 -8.25 -30.69 13.52
C ASP A 389 -7.91 -29.87 12.27
N ILE A 390 -7.49 -30.55 11.20
CA ILE A 390 -7.23 -29.94 9.90
C ILE A 390 -7.87 -30.85 8.86
N SER A 391 -9.10 -30.52 8.44
CA SER A 391 -9.86 -31.37 7.50
C SER A 391 -9.52 -31.08 6.03
N GLU A 392 -9.67 -32.08 5.15
CA GLU A 392 -9.29 -32.00 3.73
C GLU A 392 -10.25 -31.20 2.83
N GLU A 393 -11.39 -30.74 3.37
CA GLU A 393 -12.27 -29.79 2.66
C GLU A 393 -11.54 -28.47 2.32
N ASN A 394 -10.31 -28.35 2.82
CA ASN A 394 -9.38 -27.26 2.63
C ASN A 394 -8.66 -27.23 1.28
N GLY A 395 -8.58 -28.34 0.55
CA GLY A 395 -7.74 -28.41 -0.65
C GLY A 395 -6.24 -28.21 -0.39
N THR A 396 -5.83 -28.09 0.88
CA THR A 396 -4.44 -28.23 1.33
C THR A 396 -4.10 -29.72 1.35
N SER A 397 -3.09 -30.14 0.59
CA SER A 397 -2.72 -31.55 0.54
C SER A 397 -2.30 -32.06 1.93
N SER A 398 -2.77 -33.25 2.30
CA SER A 398 -2.30 -34.04 3.46
C SER A 398 -0.78 -34.02 3.65
N LYS A 399 -0.02 -34.06 2.55
CA LYS A 399 1.45 -33.99 2.52
C LYS A 399 1.98 -32.71 3.14
N MET A 400 1.36 -31.59 2.79
CA MET A 400 1.75 -30.27 3.26
C MET A 400 1.47 -30.13 4.76
N ILE A 401 0.30 -30.61 5.21
CA ILE A 401 -0.08 -30.61 6.63
C ILE A 401 0.89 -31.47 7.45
N SER A 402 1.17 -32.68 6.99
CA SER A 402 2.08 -33.62 7.66
C SER A 402 3.50 -33.05 7.78
N LYS A 403 3.99 -32.41 6.71
CA LYS A 403 5.29 -31.74 6.70
C LYS A 403 5.32 -30.55 7.67
N MET A 404 4.31 -29.69 7.64
CA MET A 404 4.23 -28.50 8.50
C MET A 404 4.17 -28.87 9.98
N LEU A 405 3.43 -29.93 10.32
CA LEU A 405 3.40 -30.47 11.67
C LEU A 405 4.76 -30.98 12.11
N TYR A 406 5.39 -31.82 11.28
CA TYR A 406 6.72 -32.34 11.57
C TYR A 406 7.74 -31.21 11.77
N GLU A 407 7.78 -30.22 10.88
CA GLU A 407 8.70 -29.08 10.97
C GLU A 407 8.45 -28.25 12.24
N SER A 408 7.20 -28.00 12.60
CA SER A 408 6.84 -27.27 13.83
C SER A 408 7.30 -28.01 15.09
N LEU A 409 7.31 -29.34 15.06
CA LEU A 409 7.65 -30.20 16.20
C LEU A 409 9.15 -30.37 16.42
N GLN A 410 9.93 -30.38 15.35
CA GLN A 410 11.40 -30.42 15.45
C GLN A 410 11.94 -29.21 16.24
N VAL A 411 11.21 -28.09 16.24
CA VAL A 411 11.59 -26.88 16.98
C VAL A 411 11.36 -27.01 18.49
N ASN A 412 10.40 -27.82 18.95
CA ASN A 412 10.08 -27.94 20.37
C ASN A 412 9.55 -29.35 20.78
N PRO A 413 10.43 -30.29 21.18
CA PRO A 413 10.06 -31.70 21.39
C PRO A 413 9.36 -31.99 22.73
N ARG A 414 9.13 -30.99 23.59
CA ARG A 414 8.52 -31.20 24.92
C ARG A 414 7.01 -31.04 24.85
N PHE A 415 6.34 -32.11 24.46
CA PHE A 415 4.88 -32.21 24.52
C PHE A 415 4.46 -33.16 25.64
N GLY A 416 3.49 -32.75 26.46
CA GLY A 416 2.99 -33.53 27.61
C GLY A 416 1.52 -33.95 27.50
N GLY A 417 0.90 -33.78 26.33
CA GLY A 417 -0.52 -34.06 26.10
C GLY A 417 -0.76 -35.21 25.13
N SER A 418 -2.04 -35.49 24.86
CA SER A 418 -2.47 -36.28 23.69
C SER A 418 -2.93 -35.30 22.63
N LEU A 419 -2.28 -35.31 21.46
CA LEU A 419 -2.75 -34.56 20.31
C LEU A 419 -3.59 -35.51 19.47
N TYR A 420 -4.85 -35.14 19.23
CA TYR A 420 -5.71 -35.83 18.26
C TYR A 420 -5.57 -35.10 16.94
N LEU A 421 -5.07 -35.81 15.93
CA LEU A 421 -5.06 -35.36 14.54
C LEU A 421 -6.20 -36.06 13.81
N TYR A 422 -7.10 -35.28 13.23
CA TYR A 422 -8.16 -35.76 12.36
C TYR A 422 -7.83 -35.42 10.91
N PHE A 423 -7.74 -36.44 10.06
CA PHE A 423 -7.56 -36.30 8.62
C PHE A 423 -8.70 -37.02 7.92
N ASN A 424 -9.50 -36.30 7.14
CA ASN A 424 -10.67 -36.85 6.44
C ASN A 424 -10.31 -37.45 5.06
N ALA A 425 -9.19 -38.19 5.00
CA ALA A 425 -8.48 -38.48 3.75
C ALA A 425 -8.03 -39.93 3.59
N SER A 426 -8.00 -40.41 2.35
CA SER A 426 -7.18 -41.57 1.98
C SER A 426 -5.70 -41.18 2.02
N ALA A 427 -5.08 -41.27 3.20
CA ALA A 427 -3.68 -40.91 3.42
C ALA A 427 -2.74 -41.52 2.36
N SER A 428 -1.96 -40.68 1.68
CA SER A 428 -0.91 -41.15 0.77
C SER A 428 0.18 -41.89 1.55
N ASP A 429 1.00 -42.70 0.87
CA ASP A 429 2.09 -43.41 1.55
C ASP A 429 3.14 -42.45 2.16
N GLU A 430 3.27 -41.25 1.61
CA GLU A 430 4.14 -40.20 2.15
C GLU A 430 3.54 -39.58 3.43
N ASP A 431 2.21 -39.44 3.51
CA ASP A 431 1.51 -38.99 4.72
C ASP A 431 1.68 -40.00 5.85
N LYS A 432 1.50 -41.29 5.53
CA LYS A 432 1.74 -42.39 6.48
C LYS A 432 3.19 -42.39 6.99
N LYS A 433 4.15 -42.02 6.14
CA LYS A 433 5.56 -41.90 6.54
C LYS A 433 5.75 -40.77 7.55
N TYR A 434 5.25 -39.56 7.28
CA TYR A 434 5.37 -38.44 8.21
C TYR A 434 4.59 -38.68 9.51
N MET A 435 3.40 -39.26 9.43
CA MET A 435 2.61 -39.63 10.61
C MET A 435 3.29 -40.71 11.44
N GLY A 436 3.90 -41.71 10.79
CA GLY A 436 4.71 -42.72 11.49
C GLY A 436 5.93 -42.11 12.19
N LEU A 437 6.59 -41.12 11.58
CA LEU A 437 7.67 -40.36 12.24
C LEU A 437 7.14 -39.59 13.45
N ILE A 438 5.98 -38.95 13.30
CA ILE A 438 5.35 -38.17 14.37
C ILE A 438 4.94 -39.08 15.56
N GLU A 439 4.27 -40.20 15.29
CA GLU A 439 3.91 -41.18 16.32
C GLU A 439 5.14 -41.74 17.04
N GLN A 440 6.18 -42.08 16.28
CA GLN A 440 7.40 -42.67 16.81
C GLN A 440 8.21 -41.67 17.66
N GLU A 441 8.33 -40.42 17.22
CA GLU A 441 9.14 -39.41 17.88
C GLU A 441 8.42 -38.75 19.06
N PHE A 442 7.09 -38.63 19.01
CA PHE A 442 6.35 -37.81 19.97
C PHE A 442 5.31 -38.57 20.82
N GLN A 443 5.12 -39.88 20.64
CA GLN A 443 4.14 -40.72 21.37
C GLN A 443 2.69 -40.26 21.21
N TRP A 444 2.29 -39.89 19.99
CA TRP A 444 0.97 -39.33 19.70
C TRP A 444 -0.05 -40.37 19.27
N PHE A 445 -1.34 -40.05 19.47
CA PHE A 445 -2.46 -40.82 18.94
C PHE A 445 -2.96 -40.16 17.66
N VAL A 446 -2.57 -40.73 16.51
CA VAL A 446 -3.11 -40.31 15.21
C VAL A 446 -4.29 -41.21 14.89
N SER A 447 -5.45 -40.61 14.59
CA SER A 447 -6.63 -41.34 14.11
C SER A 447 -6.89 -40.97 12.67
N PHE A 448 -7.15 -41.97 11.84
CA PHE A 448 -7.66 -41.80 10.48
C PHE A 448 -9.10 -42.29 10.49
N ASP A 449 -10.02 -41.49 9.96
CA ASP A 449 -11.39 -41.93 9.67
C ASP A 449 -11.55 -42.24 8.17
#